data_AF-A0A7E4V5R5-F1
#
_entry.id   AF-A0A7E4V5R5-F1
#
_cell.length_a   1.000
_cell.length_b   1.000
_cell.length_c   1.000
_cell.angle_alpha   90.00
_cell.angle_beta   90.00
_cell.angle_gamma   90.00
#
_symmetry.space_group_name_H-M   'P 1'
#
loop_
_entity.id
_entity.type
_entity.pdbx_description
1 polymer ?
#
loop_
_entity_poly.entity_id
_entity_poly.type
_entity_poly.pdbx_seq_one_letter_code
_entity_poly.pdbx_strand_id
1 'polypeptide(L)'
;MNSRYTDSSLFGVVIDIQMLSRCDYLVCTFSSQVCRMGFELMQVRVGDAGHRFHSLDDIYYYGGQHSHDEIAVLSHVPASKDEFAFKKGETIGIAGNHWDGFSKGQNKQTGDNGLYPSYKTRENWRIVDFPIFNGV
;
A
#
# COMPACT_ATOMS: atom_id res chain seq x y z
N MET A 1 -12.07 29.86 -13.86
CA MET A 1 -11.73 28.55 -13.26
C MET A 1 -11.08 27.67 -14.33
N ASN A 2 -9.76 27.76 -14.50
CA ASN A 2 -8.97 26.74 -15.20
C ASN A 2 -7.46 26.97 -15.00
N SER A 3 -7.01 27.02 -13.74
CA SER A 3 -5.60 27.30 -13.41
C SER A 3 -4.76 26.05 -13.20
N ARG A 4 -5.36 24.86 -13.11
CA ARG A 4 -4.67 23.60 -12.76
C ARG A 4 -3.49 23.32 -13.69
N TYR A 5 -3.67 23.53 -14.99
CA TYR A 5 -2.65 23.26 -16.01
C TYR A 5 -1.89 24.54 -16.37
N THR A 6 -1.31 25.19 -15.36
CA THR A 6 -0.45 26.37 -15.52
C THR A 6 0.86 26.13 -14.78
N ASP A 7 1.93 26.81 -15.21
CA ASP A 7 3.24 26.71 -14.55
C ASP A 7 3.14 27.07 -13.06
N SER A 8 2.37 28.11 -12.73
CA SER A 8 2.14 28.50 -11.33
C SER A 8 1.54 27.36 -10.49
N SER A 9 0.55 26.64 -11.02
CA SER A 9 -0.02 25.47 -10.34
C SER A 9 0.92 24.27 -10.31
N LEU A 10 1.77 24.09 -11.34
CA LEU A 10 2.83 23.08 -11.32
C LEU A 10 3.84 23.38 -10.20
N PHE A 11 4.34 24.61 -10.11
CA PHE A 11 5.23 25.03 -9.02
C PHE A 11 4.57 24.84 -7.66
N GLY A 12 3.27 25.20 -7.54
CA GLY A 12 2.50 25.01 -6.32
C GLY A 12 2.47 23.54 -5.87
N VAL A 13 2.07 22.62 -6.75
CA VAL A 13 1.97 21.20 -6.38
C VAL A 13 3.35 20.59 -6.08
N VAL A 14 4.40 20.98 -6.81
CA VAL A 14 5.78 20.53 -6.52
C VAL A 14 6.23 20.97 -5.13
N ILE A 15 5.93 22.22 -4.75
CA ILE A 15 6.23 22.74 -3.41
C ILE A 15 5.42 21.97 -2.36
N ASP A 16 4.12 21.76 -2.59
CA ASP A 16 3.26 21.03 -1.66
C ASP A 16 3.77 19.60 -1.42
N ILE A 17 4.07 18.85 -2.48
CA ILE A 17 4.64 17.50 -2.40
C ILE A 17 5.94 17.51 -1.59
N GLN A 18 6.79 18.50 -1.82
CA GLN A 18 8.07 18.61 -1.14
C GLN A 18 7.92 18.99 0.35
N MET A 19 6.88 19.73 0.71
CA MET A 19 6.55 20.00 2.12
C MET A 19 5.91 18.80 2.79
N LEU A 20 4.99 18.11 2.11
CA LEU A 20 4.38 16.86 2.58
C LEU A 20 5.42 15.79 2.86
N SER A 21 6.39 15.63 1.96
CA SER A 21 7.46 14.66 2.16
C SER A 21 8.22 14.96 3.44
N ARG A 22 8.41 16.24 3.80
CA ARG A 22 9.15 16.72 4.97
C ARG A 22 8.43 16.60 6.30
N CYS A 23 7.13 16.33 6.31
CA CYS A 23 6.40 16.07 7.55
C CYS A 23 6.97 14.86 8.30
N ASP A 24 6.87 14.88 9.62
CA ASP A 24 7.25 13.74 10.47
C ASP A 24 6.27 12.57 10.34
N TYR A 25 5.02 12.86 9.97
CA TYR A 25 3.95 11.89 9.78
C TYR A 25 2.96 12.40 8.73
N LEU A 26 2.43 11.52 7.88
CA LEU A 26 1.53 11.88 6.78
C LEU A 26 0.11 11.34 7.03
N VAL A 27 -0.90 12.21 7.02
CA VAL A 27 -2.31 11.81 7.04
C VAL A 27 -2.96 12.26 5.74
N CYS A 28 -3.51 11.33 4.97
CA CYS A 28 -4.04 11.64 3.64
C CYS A 28 -4.93 10.51 3.09
N THR A 29 -5.26 10.57 1.80
CA THR A 29 -5.77 9.44 1.03
C THR A 29 -4.69 8.92 0.08
N PHE A 30 -4.36 7.63 0.17
CA PHE A 30 -3.46 6.98 -0.78
C PHE A 30 -4.11 6.67 -2.12
N SER A 31 -5.41 6.93 -2.31
CA SER A 31 -5.98 7.06 -3.66
C SER A 31 -5.37 8.23 -4.45
N SER A 32 -4.85 9.26 -3.77
CA SER A 32 -4.20 10.43 -4.39
C SER A 32 -2.72 10.19 -4.70
N GLN A 33 -2.35 10.31 -5.98
CA GLN A 33 -0.95 10.24 -6.43
C GLN A 33 -0.06 11.30 -5.75
N VAL A 34 -0.60 12.49 -5.47
CA VAL A 34 0.13 13.55 -4.77
C VAL A 34 0.58 13.09 -3.38
N CYS A 35 -0.29 12.36 -2.66
CA CYS A 35 0.09 11.85 -1.35
C CYS A 35 1.14 10.73 -1.46
N ARG A 36 0.96 9.79 -2.40
CA ARG A 36 1.92 8.69 -2.59
C ARG A 36 3.32 9.20 -2.95
N MET A 37 3.42 10.23 -3.81
CA MET A 37 4.72 10.86 -4.09
C MET A 37 5.33 11.53 -2.86
N GLY A 38 4.53 12.20 -2.02
CA GLY A 38 5.01 12.74 -0.74
C GLY A 38 5.56 11.65 0.17
N PHE A 39 4.85 10.53 0.28
CA PHE A 39 5.27 9.35 1.04
C PHE A 39 6.56 8.71 0.49
N GLU A 40 6.67 8.55 -0.82
CA GLU A 40 7.86 7.99 -1.49
C GLU A 40 9.10 8.86 -1.25
N LEU A 41 8.97 10.18 -1.40
CA LEU A 41 10.05 11.14 -1.11
C LEU A 41 10.43 11.19 0.37
N MET A 42 9.49 10.90 1.28
CA MET A 42 9.80 10.78 2.71
C MET A 42 10.80 9.65 2.98
N GLN A 43 10.68 8.52 2.29
CA GLN A 43 11.58 7.37 2.46
C GLN A 43 13.02 7.72 2.08
N VAL A 44 13.22 8.46 0.98
CA VAL A 44 14.56 8.90 0.54
C VAL A 44 15.27 9.76 1.59
N ARG A 45 14.51 10.58 2.33
CA ARG A 45 15.07 11.47 3.35
C ARG A 45 15.35 10.76 4.68
N VAL A 46 14.41 9.96 5.15
CA VAL A 46 14.40 9.42 6.52
C VAL A 46 15.01 8.02 6.60
N GLY A 47 15.02 7.27 5.49
CA GLY A 47 15.33 5.85 5.48
C GLY A 47 14.07 5.03 5.76
N ASP A 48 13.98 4.44 6.96
CA ASP A 48 12.80 3.66 7.36
C ASP A 48 11.68 4.57 7.91
N ALA A 49 10.85 5.07 7.00
CA ALA A 49 9.62 5.77 7.30
C ALA A 49 8.39 4.99 6.82
N GLY A 50 8.49 3.66 6.70
CA GLY A 50 7.43 2.81 6.15
C GLY A 50 6.12 2.88 6.93
N HIS A 51 6.19 3.20 8.22
CA HIS A 51 5.02 3.32 9.11
C HIS A 51 4.61 4.76 9.43
N ARG A 52 5.25 5.78 8.82
CA ARG A 52 4.99 7.20 9.14
C ARG A 52 3.83 7.78 8.34
N PHE A 53 2.73 7.03 8.23
CA PHE A 53 1.55 7.47 7.52
C PHE A 53 0.26 6.89 8.12
N HIS A 54 -0.85 7.57 7.86
CA HIS A 54 -2.19 7.01 7.99
C HIS A 54 -3.01 7.42 6.77
N SER A 55 -3.38 6.42 5.97
CA SER A 55 -4.28 6.61 4.83
C SER A 55 -5.72 6.44 5.30
N LEU A 56 -6.62 7.29 4.82
CA LEU A 56 -8.05 7.19 5.11
C LEU A 56 -8.79 6.21 4.19
N ASP A 57 -8.11 5.71 3.15
CA ASP A 57 -8.68 4.80 2.16
C ASP A 57 -7.72 3.66 1.82
N ASP A 58 -6.97 3.78 0.72
CA ASP A 58 -6.16 2.72 0.15
C ASP A 58 -4.93 2.41 1.01
N ILE A 59 -4.43 1.18 0.90
CA ILE A 59 -3.03 0.87 1.23
C ILE A 59 -2.10 1.50 0.19
N TYR A 60 -0.78 1.48 0.42
CA TYR A 60 0.15 1.95 -0.61
C TYR A 60 0.07 1.05 -1.86
N TYR A 61 0.08 1.68 -3.04
CA TYR A 61 0.19 0.97 -4.32
C TYR A 61 0.84 1.85 -5.39
N TYR A 62 1.40 1.21 -6.41
CA TYR A 62 1.91 1.83 -7.62
C TYR A 62 1.04 1.46 -8.82
N GLY A 63 0.63 2.45 -9.62
CA GLY A 63 -0.24 2.22 -10.78
C GLY A 63 0.43 1.31 -11.82
N GLY A 64 -0.21 0.18 -12.14
CA GLY A 64 0.37 -0.83 -13.05
C GLY A 64 1.26 -1.87 -12.37
N GLN A 65 1.29 -1.92 -11.03
CA GLN A 65 2.00 -2.97 -10.29
C GLN A 65 1.49 -4.38 -10.58
N HIS A 66 2.34 -5.37 -10.30
CA HIS A 66 1.88 -6.75 -10.18
C HIS A 66 0.97 -6.92 -8.95
N SER A 67 0.30 -8.08 -8.87
CA SER A 67 -0.51 -8.46 -7.70
C SER A 67 0.24 -8.21 -6.39
N HIS A 68 -0.43 -7.51 -5.47
CA HIS A 68 0.01 -7.36 -4.08
C HIS A 68 -0.45 -8.59 -3.33
N ASP A 69 0.50 -9.43 -2.94
CA ASP A 69 0.23 -10.71 -2.32
C ASP A 69 0.73 -10.74 -0.88
N GLU A 70 0.00 -11.44 -0.03
CA GLU A 70 0.37 -11.76 1.33
C GLU A 70 0.37 -13.28 1.53
N ILE A 71 1.09 -13.74 2.54
CA ILE A 71 1.07 -15.14 2.98
C ILE A 71 0.38 -15.24 4.34
N ALA A 72 -0.59 -16.14 4.45
CA ALA A 72 -1.23 -16.46 5.72
C ALA A 72 -0.21 -17.05 6.70
N VAL A 73 -0.02 -16.43 7.86
CA VAL A 73 0.82 -16.94 8.95
C VAL A 73 0.04 -17.73 9.99
N LEU A 74 -1.28 -17.54 10.03
CA LEU A 74 -2.25 -18.25 10.87
C LEU A 74 -3.45 -18.67 10.02
N SER A 75 -4.10 -19.78 10.39
CA SER A 75 -5.36 -20.17 9.75
C SER A 75 -6.54 -19.30 10.23
N HIS A 76 -7.57 -19.19 9.41
CA HIS A 76 -8.79 -18.48 9.75
C HIS A 76 -10.02 -19.30 9.39
N VAL A 77 -10.89 -19.45 10.39
CA VAL A 77 -12.28 -19.86 10.21
C VAL A 77 -13.13 -18.59 10.27
N PRO A 78 -13.97 -18.32 9.26
CA PRO A 78 -14.86 -17.15 9.22
C PRO A 78 -15.79 -17.09 10.43
N ALA A 79 -15.91 -15.93 11.05
CA ALA A 79 -16.91 -15.66 12.09
C ALA A 79 -18.23 -15.13 11.51
N SER A 80 -18.20 -14.62 10.28
CA SER A 80 -19.33 -14.05 9.56
C SER A 80 -19.35 -14.49 8.10
N LYS A 81 -20.45 -14.19 7.40
CA LYS A 81 -20.61 -14.45 5.95
C LYS A 81 -19.75 -13.55 5.06
N ASP A 82 -19.23 -12.45 5.62
CA ASP A 82 -18.45 -11.46 4.89
C ASP A 82 -16.95 -11.80 4.91
N GLU A 83 -16.55 -12.77 5.73
CA GLU A 83 -15.19 -13.30 5.85
C GLU A 83 -14.99 -14.56 5.00
N PHE A 84 -13.74 -14.89 4.66
CA PHE A 84 -13.40 -16.13 3.96
C PHE A 84 -12.36 -16.96 4.72
N ALA A 85 -12.40 -18.27 4.49
CA ALA A 85 -11.50 -19.21 5.15
C ALA A 85 -10.15 -19.28 4.43
N PHE A 86 -9.09 -19.48 5.22
CA PHE A 86 -7.76 -19.80 4.68
C PHE A 86 -6.93 -20.58 5.69
N LYS A 87 -5.95 -21.31 5.18
CA LYS A 87 -4.97 -22.06 5.96
C LYS A 87 -3.65 -21.32 6.00
N LYS A 88 -2.89 -21.51 7.08
CA LYS A 88 -1.50 -21.07 7.17
C LYS A 88 -0.71 -21.52 5.92
N GLY A 89 0.00 -20.59 5.29
CA GLY A 89 0.80 -20.81 4.08
C GLY A 89 0.10 -20.47 2.77
N GLU A 90 -1.23 -20.31 2.77
CA GLU A 90 -1.98 -19.88 1.58
C GLU A 90 -1.69 -18.42 1.21
N THR A 91 -1.86 -18.10 -0.07
CA THR A 91 -1.55 -16.79 -0.64
C THR A 91 -2.84 -16.00 -0.78
N ILE A 92 -2.84 -14.78 -0.24
CA ILE A 92 -3.98 -13.87 -0.30
C ILE A 92 -3.59 -12.69 -1.18
N GLY A 93 -4.36 -12.41 -2.23
CA GLY A 93 -4.26 -11.15 -2.96
C GLY A 93 -4.99 -10.07 -2.17
N ILE A 94 -4.25 -9.12 -1.59
CA ILE A 94 -4.86 -8.04 -0.81
C ILE A 94 -5.44 -6.98 -1.77
N ALA A 95 -6.66 -6.53 -1.48
CA ALA A 95 -7.29 -5.41 -2.17
C ALA A 95 -7.15 -4.11 -1.37
N GLY A 96 -7.16 -4.19 -0.04
CA GLY A 96 -6.98 -3.04 0.85
C GLY A 96 -7.18 -3.39 2.32
N ASN A 97 -6.85 -2.44 3.18
CA ASN A 97 -7.05 -2.51 4.63
C ASN A 97 -8.21 -1.59 5.01
N HIS A 98 -9.12 -2.05 5.85
CA HIS A 98 -10.26 -1.25 6.31
C HIS A 98 -9.95 -0.38 7.53
N TRP A 99 -8.73 -0.50 8.07
CA TRP A 99 -8.23 0.23 9.24
C TRP A 99 -9.02 -0.05 10.53
N ASP A 100 -9.74 -1.16 10.59
CA ASP A 100 -10.56 -1.63 11.71
C ASP A 100 -10.10 -3.00 12.27
N GLY A 101 -8.93 -3.47 11.83
CA GLY A 101 -8.38 -4.79 12.16
C GLY A 101 -8.66 -5.86 11.09
N PHE A 102 -9.47 -5.54 10.08
CA PHE A 102 -9.72 -6.39 8.93
C PHE A 102 -9.16 -5.80 7.62
N SER A 103 -8.83 -6.70 6.72
CA SER A 103 -8.47 -6.40 5.34
C SER A 103 -9.41 -7.15 4.40
N LYS A 104 -9.51 -6.67 3.17
CA LYS A 104 -10.27 -7.32 2.10
C LYS A 104 -9.32 -7.92 1.08
N GLY A 105 -9.63 -9.11 0.61
CA GLY A 105 -8.80 -9.80 -0.37
C GLY A 105 -9.44 -11.04 -0.94
N GLN A 106 -8.62 -11.83 -1.62
CA GLN A 106 -9.00 -13.10 -2.23
C GLN A 106 -7.96 -14.18 -1.91
N ASN A 107 -8.42 -15.34 -1.46
CA ASN A 107 -7.60 -16.54 -1.39
C ASN A 107 -7.27 -17.02 -2.81
N LYS A 108 -6.00 -17.02 -3.19
CA LYS A 108 -5.58 -17.40 -4.55
C LYS A 108 -5.71 -18.89 -4.84
N GLN A 109 -5.76 -19.73 -3.81
CA GLN A 109 -5.90 -21.18 -3.99
C GLN A 109 -7.36 -21.58 -4.19
N THR A 110 -8.30 -20.97 -3.45
CA THR A 110 -9.72 -21.34 -3.51
C THR A 110 -10.55 -20.41 -4.40
N GLY A 111 -10.10 -19.18 -4.61
CA GLY A 111 -10.86 -18.12 -5.30
C GLY A 111 -11.84 -17.38 -4.39
N ASP A 112 -12.01 -17.81 -3.13
CA ASP A 112 -12.89 -17.17 -2.16
C ASP A 112 -12.40 -15.75 -1.85
N ASN A 113 -13.35 -14.83 -1.68
CA ASN A 113 -13.05 -13.44 -1.37
C ASN A 113 -13.88 -12.95 -0.19
N GLY A 114 -13.42 -11.87 0.43
CA GLY A 114 -14.09 -11.27 1.58
C GLY A 114 -13.10 -10.62 2.53
N LEU A 115 -13.51 -10.52 3.79
CA LEU A 115 -12.73 -9.98 4.88
C LEU A 115 -11.86 -11.05 5.54
N TYR A 116 -10.76 -10.61 6.12
CA TYR A 116 -9.91 -11.40 6.99
C TYR A 116 -9.20 -10.51 8.01
N PRO A 117 -8.87 -11.02 9.21
CA PRO A 117 -8.10 -10.26 10.19
C PRO A 117 -6.68 -9.97 9.67
N SER A 118 -6.30 -8.69 9.58
CA SER A 118 -5.04 -8.26 8.95
C SER A 118 -3.79 -8.83 9.62
N TYR A 119 -3.84 -9.08 10.93
CA TYR A 119 -2.68 -9.61 11.67
C TYR A 119 -2.35 -11.08 11.34
N LYS A 120 -3.22 -11.79 10.62
CA LYS A 120 -3.03 -13.21 10.27
C LYS A 120 -2.22 -13.43 9.00
N THR A 121 -1.79 -12.36 8.36
CA THR A 121 -1.00 -12.39 7.14
C THR A 121 0.32 -11.65 7.30
N ARG A 122 1.22 -11.82 6.34
CA ARG A 122 2.45 -11.04 6.19
C ARG A 122 2.69 -10.77 4.71
N GLU A 123 3.38 -9.68 4.42
CA GLU A 123 3.80 -9.32 3.06
C GLU A 123 4.55 -10.46 2.34
N ASN A 124 4.20 -10.71 1.08
CA ASN A 124 4.90 -11.63 0.19
C ASN A 124 5.85 -10.85 -0.73
N TRP A 125 7.07 -10.60 -0.26
CA TRP A 125 8.07 -9.84 -1.01
C TRP A 125 8.42 -10.51 -2.35
N ARG A 126 8.23 -9.77 -3.44
CA ARG A 126 8.63 -10.21 -4.78
C ARG A 126 10.07 -9.78 -5.06
N ILE A 127 10.95 -10.77 -5.19
CA ILE A 127 12.36 -10.57 -5.52
C ILE A 127 12.53 -10.75 -7.04
N VAL A 128 13.24 -9.81 -7.67
CA VAL A 128 13.56 -9.85 -9.10
C VAL A 128 15.06 -9.58 -9.24
N ASP A 129 15.73 -10.38 -10.05
CA ASP A 129 17.15 -10.23 -10.32
C ASP A 129 17.39 -9.09 -11.31
N PHE A 130 17.68 -7.90 -10.79
CA PHE A 130 18.12 -6.75 -11.58
C PHE A 130 19.63 -6.81 -11.87
N PRO A 131 20.11 -6.25 -12.99
CA PRO A 131 21.53 -6.16 -13.27
C PRO A 131 22.29 -5.42 -12.16
N ILE A 132 23.38 -6.02 -11.68
CA ILE A 132 24.34 -5.34 -10.80
C ILE A 132 25.28 -4.55 -11.72
N PHE A 133 25.23 -3.22 -11.64
CA PHE A 133 26.05 -2.33 -12.47
C PHE A 133 27.53 -2.39 -12.05
N ASN A 134 28.23 -3.48 -12.42
CA ASN A 134 29.66 -3.64 -12.16
C ASN A 134 30.46 -2.62 -13.00
N GLY A 135 31.04 -1.60 -12.35
CA GLY A 135 31.91 -0.61 -13.00
C GLY A 135 31.42 0.84 -12.96
N VAL A 136 30.38 1.14 -12.17
CA VAL A 136 30.10 2.50 -11.66
C VAL A 136 30.74 2.67 -10.29
#